data_AF-A0A497MN53-F1
#
_entry.id   AF-A0A497MN53-F1
#
_cell.length_a   1.000
_cell.length_b   1.000
_cell.length_c   1.000
_cell.angle_alpha   90.00
_cell.angle_beta   90.00
_cell.angle_gamma   90.00
#
_symmetry.space_group_name_H-M   'P 1'
#
loop_
_entity.id
_entity.type
_entity.pdbx_description
1 polymer ?
#
loop_
_entity_poly.entity_id
_entity_poly.type
_entity_poly.pdbx_seq_one_letter_code
_entity_poly.pdbx_strand_id
1 'polypeptide(L)' 'MLYLKLPKENFDALFENLKSFSRIYGPVKTRASSYAFKEVSSAEEMDLSYTRT' A
#
# COMPACT_ATOMS: atom_id res chain seq x y z
N MET A 1 8.80 15.22 17.18
CA MET A 1 7.93 14.92 16.03
C MET A 1 6.98 13.82 16.44
N LEU A 2 5.68 14.08 16.47
CA LEU A 2 4.68 13.06 16.85
C LEU A 2 4.36 12.24 15.60
N TYR A 3 4.76 10.97 15.58
CA TYR A 3 4.37 10.05 14.51
C TYR A 3 3.05 9.39 14.88
N LEU A 4 1.98 9.79 14.22
CA LEU A 4 0.69 9.12 14.32
C LEU A 4 0.68 7.97 13.31
N LYS A 5 0.65 6.73 13.81
CA LYS A 5 0.47 5.55 12.96
C LYS A 5 -1.01 5.45 12.60
N LEU A 6 -1.30 5.31 11.31
CA LEU A 6 -2.65 5.01 10.84
C LEU A 6 -3.07 3.62 11.39
N PRO A 7 -4.20 3.51 12.11
CA PRO A 7 -4.78 2.22 12.46
C PRO A 7 -5.05 1.39 11.20
N LYS A 8 -4.73 0.09 11.23
CA LYS A 8 -4.84 -0.79 10.06
C LYS A 8 -6.27 -0.83 9.48
N GLU A 9 -7.27 -0.80 10.36
CA GLU A 9 -8.70 -0.74 10.02
C GLU A 9 -9.11 0.48 9.19
N ASN A 10 -8.34 1.57 9.23
CA ASN A 10 -8.61 2.77 8.46
C ASN A 10 -7.87 2.81 7.11
N PHE A 11 -7.04 1.80 6.82
CA PHE A 11 -6.22 1.81 5.61
C PHE A 11 -7.06 1.69 4.34
N ASP A 12 -8.06 0.82 4.32
CA ASP A 12 -8.92 0.62 3.14
C ASP A 12 -9.67 1.91 2.79
N ALA A 13 -10.22 2.59 3.81
CA ALA A 13 -10.86 3.89 3.63
C ALA A 13 -9.89 4.96 3.11
N LEU A 14 -8.64 4.96 3.58
CA LEU A 14 -7.61 5.86 3.06
C LEU A 14 -7.30 5.54 1.59
N PHE A 15 -7.13 4.28 1.25
CA PHE A 15 -6.78 3.84 -0.10
C PHE A 15 -7.86 4.23 -1.11
N GLU A 16 -9.14 4.01 -0.79
CA GLU A 16 -10.24 4.42 -1.68
C GLU A 16 -10.32 5.94 -1.85
N ASN A 17 -10.07 6.70 -0.78
CA ASN A 17 -9.97 8.16 -0.90
C ASN A 17 -8.80 8.57 -1.82
N LEU A 18 -7.63 7.95 -1.69
CA LEU A 18 -6.46 8.25 -2.52
C LEU A 18 -6.68 7.97 -4.01
N LYS A 19 -7.45 6.91 -4.35
CA LYS A 19 -7.80 6.60 -5.74
C LYS A 19 -8.54 7.73 -6.44
N SER A 20 -9.36 8.46 -5.69
CA SER A 20 -10.12 9.59 -6.25
C SER A 20 -9.23 10.75 -6.71
N PHE A 21 -8.01 10.85 -6.16
CA PHE A 21 -7.04 11.87 -6.51
C PHE A 21 -6.12 11.42 -7.65
N SER A 22 -5.63 10.18 -7.61
CA SER A 22 -4.73 9.66 -8.65
C SER A 22 -4.61 8.14 -8.62
N ARG A 23 -3.86 7.61 -9.60
CA ARG A 23 -3.37 6.23 -9.59
C ARG A 23 -2.51 5.99 -8.35
N ILE A 24 -2.67 4.81 -7.74
CA ILE A 24 -1.89 4.42 -6.57
C ILE A 24 -0.84 3.40 -7.00
N TYR A 25 0.39 3.60 -6.53
CA TYR A 25 1.50 2.69 -6.76
C TYR A 25 2.00 2.17 -5.42
N GLY A 26 2.15 0.85 -5.31
CA GLY A 26 2.51 0.18 -4.06
C GLY A 26 3.40 -1.05 -4.27
N PRO A 27 3.96 -1.59 -3.18
CA PRO A 27 4.74 -2.82 -3.24
C PRO A 27 3.83 -4.01 -3.52
N VAL A 28 4.03 -4.69 -4.64
CA VAL A 28 3.32 -5.91 -5.01
C VAL A 28 4.29 -7.07 -4.99
N LYS A 29 3.92 -8.16 -4.33
CA LYS A 29 4.71 -9.39 -4.30
C LYS A 29 4.63 -10.07 -5.67
N THR A 30 5.74 -10.16 -6.39
CA THR A 30 5.76 -10.73 -7.76
C THR A 30 6.23 -12.17 -7.81
N ARG A 31 7.09 -12.58 -6.87
CA ARG A 31 7.59 -13.97 -6.68
C ARG A 31 7.80 -14.23 -5.19
N ALA A 32 8.22 -15.44 -4.83
CA ALA A 32 8.39 -15.90 -3.45
C ALA A 32 9.11 -14.89 -2.53
N SER A 33 10.11 -14.17 -3.06
CA SER A 33 10.95 -13.24 -2.30
C SER A 33 11.17 -11.87 -2.97
N SER A 34 10.47 -11.55 -4.07
CA SER A 34 10.67 -10.29 -4.79
C SER A 34 9.42 -9.42 -4.79
N TYR A 35 9.66 -8.12 -4.63
CA TYR A 35 8.64 -7.07 -4.66
C TYR A 35 8.91 -6.14 -5.85
N ALA A 36 7.84 -5.67 -6.47
CA ALA A 36 7.90 -4.62 -7.47
C ALA A 36 6.93 -3.51 -7.08
N PHE A 37 7.35 -2.25 -7.27
CA PHE A 37 6.43 -1.12 -7.16
C PHE A 37 5.65 -0.99 -8.46
N LYS A 38 4.34 -1.17 -8.40
CA LYS A 38 3.44 -1.12 -9.56
C LYS A 38 2.13 -0.44 -9.22
N GLU A 39 1.40 -0.03 -10.24
CA GLU A 39 0.04 0.49 -10.11
C GLU A 39 -0.86 -0.61 -9.51
N VAL A 40 -1.68 -0.25 -8.53
CA VAL A 40 -2.58 -1.17 -7.82
C VAL A 40 -4.02 -0.67 -7.88
N SER A 41 -4.95 -1.59 -8.09
CA SER A 41 -6.39 -1.28 -8.16
C SER A 41 -7.14 -1.59 -6.87
N SER A 42 -6.54 -2.30 -5.92
CA SER A 42 -7.13 -2.63 -4.62
C SER A 42 -6.07 -2.61 -3.52
N ALA A 43 -6.50 -2.36 -2.27
CA ALA A 43 -5.59 -2.33 -1.14
C ALA A 43 -4.93 -3.71 -0.89
N GLU A 44 -5.65 -4.78 -1.21
CA GLU A 44 -5.23 -6.18 -1.05
C GLU A 44 -4.09 -6.58 -2.00
N GLU A 45 -3.94 -5.90 -3.14
CA GLU A 45 -2.82 -6.13 -4.06
C GLU A 45 -1.47 -5.68 -3.48
N MET A 46 -1.49 -4.78 -2.50
CA MET A 46 -0.29 -4.30 -1.85
C MET A 46 0.14 -5.20 -0.70
N ASP A 47 1.42 -5.49 -0.67
CA ASP A 47 2.06 -6.17 0.44
C ASP A 47 2.82 -5.16 1.33
N LEU A 48 2.10 -4.61 2.31
CA LEU A 48 2.64 -3.68 3.29
C LEU A 48 3.63 -4.30 4.28
N SER A 49 3.85 -5.63 4.23
CA SER A 49 4.92 -6.28 4.99
C SER A 49 6.31 -6.08 4.37
N TYR A 50 6.36 -5.51 3.16
CA TYR A 50 7.61 -5.17 2.48
C TYR A 50 8.46 -4.22 3.34
N THR A 51 9.56 -4.76 3.85
CA THR A 51 10.57 -4.01 4.60
C THR A 51 11.70 -3.67 3.65
N ARG A 52 11.74 -2.42 3.17
CA ARG A 52 12.88 -1.92 2.40
C ARG A 52 14.00 -1.60 3.40
N THR A 53 14.93 -2.54 3.57
CA THR A 53 16.18 -2.34 4.33
C THR A 53 17.01 -1.20 3.77
#